data_AF-A0A958MCI1-F1
#
_entry.id   AF-A0A958MCI1-F1
#
_cell.length_a   1.000
_cell.length_b   1.000
_cell.length_c   1.000
_cell.angle_alpha   90.00
_cell.angle_beta   90.00
_cell.angle_gamma   90.00
#
_symmetry.space_group_name_H-M   'P 1'
#
loop_
_entity.id
_entity.type
_entity.pdbx_description
1 polymer ?
#
loop_
_entity_poly.entity_id
_entity_poly.type
_entity_poly.pdbx_seq_one_letter_code
_entity_poly.pdbx_strand_id
1 'polypeptide(L)'
;MASDYAIKKSIHSENMRALDAQHDKQMQQMHQRQKDELHKLRANHEQVKGELKLNQKQQLDRQQLQNENLEAVERHRHAKNMSEMKTKQQKDYLRAAAMKQQENARLRQQAQMEKRTLEEQRQFYVQEKQHKQEQTEKELHRLENEGNFQINQKRAQYAEHEDSVRKGHSQELNRMEQLNQTQLRDRKVAYATKERQQKESHQKELHDNQAHLENMRKRQENQYHKKLDTEEQFFQNQIQDQRREYTKRYNENERINKGSLENQKNRYAEELFKIRRDFVSEANFYEDRKDDPFYQLVDFNADFFEGPSFYELKAKIPEHEMKNVRVHVQPGKLSIFATRAHEQEFKKGAETISSNSAQTIRQEFNLAKPAAHEHVTKTYENGVLTVIVPKMGFQFDKGPV
;
A
#
# COMPACT_ATOMS: atom_id res chain seq x y z
N MET A 1 122.85 -73.92 -16.33
CA MET A 1 123.91 -73.63 -15.34
C MET A 1 124.78 -72.56 -15.98
N ALA A 2 124.48 -71.27 -15.80
CA ALA A 2 124.65 -70.48 -14.58
C ALA A 2 126.09 -70.53 -14.06
N SER A 3 126.76 -69.38 -14.23
CA SER A 3 127.81 -68.74 -13.41
C SER A 3 128.96 -69.56 -12.83
N ASP A 4 130.11 -68.91 -12.87
CA ASP A 4 131.22 -69.05 -11.92
C ASP A 4 131.92 -70.41 -11.84
N TYR A 5 133.10 -70.44 -12.46
CA TYR A 5 134.27 -70.76 -11.65
C TYR A 5 135.50 -70.04 -12.20
N ALA A 6 135.55 -68.75 -11.90
CA ALA A 6 136.81 -68.11 -11.56
C ALA A 6 137.42 -68.81 -10.32
N ILE A 7 138.69 -68.55 -10.04
CA ILE A 7 139.34 -68.87 -8.75
C ILE A 7 139.85 -70.32 -8.61
N LYS A 8 140.52 -70.80 -9.65
CA LYS A 8 141.76 -71.60 -9.54
C LYS A 8 142.68 -71.18 -10.69
N LYS A 9 143.22 -69.96 -10.73
CA LYS A 9 144.22 -69.41 -9.79
C LYS A 9 145.38 -70.41 -9.60
N SER A 10 146.56 -70.00 -10.06
CA SER A 10 147.49 -69.29 -9.18
C SER A 10 148.90 -69.87 -9.17
N ILE A 11 149.07 -71.14 -9.55
CA ILE A 11 150.30 -71.86 -9.19
C ILE A 11 151.14 -72.25 -10.41
N HIS A 12 150.58 -72.22 -11.63
CA HIS A 12 151.38 -72.44 -12.85
C HIS A 12 151.92 -71.14 -13.49
N SER A 13 151.63 -69.98 -12.86
CA SER A 13 152.05 -68.64 -13.31
C SER A 13 153.50 -68.25 -12.96
N GLU A 14 154.23 -69.05 -12.19
CA GLU A 14 155.61 -68.71 -11.76
C GLU A 14 156.70 -69.49 -12.51
N ASN A 15 156.42 -70.66 -13.09
CA ASN A 15 157.45 -71.49 -13.75
C ASN A 15 157.60 -71.27 -15.27
N MET A 16 156.63 -70.72 -15.99
CA MET A 16 156.80 -70.41 -17.44
C MET A 16 157.31 -68.99 -17.71
N ARG A 17 157.12 -68.05 -16.78
CA ARG A 17 157.72 -66.69 -16.86
C ARG A 17 159.26 -66.70 -16.92
N ALA A 18 159.91 -67.75 -16.41
CA ALA A 18 161.37 -67.91 -16.48
C ALA A 18 161.83 -68.54 -17.81
N LEU A 19 160.99 -69.33 -18.49
CA LEU A 19 161.26 -69.85 -19.83
C LEU A 19 160.99 -68.79 -20.92
N ASP A 20 159.95 -67.97 -20.72
CA ASP A 20 159.60 -66.83 -21.58
C ASP A 20 160.74 -65.81 -21.67
N ALA A 21 161.41 -65.50 -20.55
CA ALA A 21 162.49 -64.53 -20.51
C ALA A 21 163.75 -64.95 -21.31
N GLN A 22 164.03 -66.25 -21.39
CA GLN A 22 165.20 -66.78 -22.11
C GLN A 22 164.89 -66.97 -23.60
N HIS A 23 163.63 -67.27 -23.95
CA HIS A 23 163.17 -67.38 -25.33
C HIS A 23 163.04 -66.00 -26.01
N ASP A 24 162.56 -64.98 -25.28
CA ASP A 24 162.44 -63.60 -25.78
C ASP A 24 163.77 -62.99 -26.19
N LYS A 25 164.86 -63.32 -25.47
CA LYS A 25 166.20 -62.82 -25.78
C LYS A 25 166.77 -63.43 -27.07
N GLN A 26 166.42 -64.68 -27.36
CA GLN A 26 166.83 -65.37 -28.59
C GLN A 26 165.99 -64.90 -29.80
N MET A 27 164.69 -64.64 -29.58
CA MET A 27 163.79 -64.04 -30.58
C MET A 27 164.20 -62.62 -30.98
N GLN A 28 164.67 -61.80 -30.03
CA GLN A 28 165.14 -60.45 -30.34
C GLN A 28 166.40 -60.44 -31.22
N GLN A 29 167.36 -61.34 -30.96
CA GLN A 29 168.56 -61.42 -31.81
C GLN A 29 168.26 -61.95 -33.21
N MET A 30 167.31 -62.87 -33.35
CA MET A 30 166.85 -63.35 -34.66
C MET A 30 166.12 -62.26 -35.45
N HIS A 31 165.27 -61.47 -34.76
CA HIS A 31 164.56 -60.36 -35.39
C HIS A 31 165.47 -59.23 -35.86
N GLN A 32 166.56 -58.95 -35.13
CA GLN A 32 167.50 -57.92 -35.53
C GLN A 32 168.24 -58.30 -36.82
N ARG A 33 168.69 -59.56 -36.94
CA ARG A 33 169.35 -60.06 -38.16
C ARG A 33 168.42 -60.10 -39.36
N GLN A 34 167.16 -60.49 -39.18
CA GLN A 34 166.18 -60.47 -40.27
C GLN A 34 165.85 -59.06 -40.74
N LYS A 35 165.81 -58.07 -39.84
CA LYS A 35 165.57 -56.66 -40.21
C LYS A 35 166.68 -56.10 -41.11
N ASP A 36 167.93 -56.45 -40.83
CA ASP A 36 169.06 -55.97 -41.63
C ASP A 36 169.12 -56.63 -43.02
N GLU A 37 168.74 -57.90 -43.15
CA GLU A 37 168.57 -58.54 -44.46
C GLU A 37 167.39 -57.94 -45.25
N LEU A 38 166.28 -57.63 -44.58
CA LEU A 38 165.12 -56.95 -45.18
C LEU A 38 165.47 -55.57 -45.72
N HIS A 39 166.35 -54.84 -45.05
CA HIS A 39 166.82 -53.54 -45.52
C HIS A 39 167.70 -53.65 -46.77
N LYS A 40 168.57 -54.67 -46.86
CA LYS A 40 169.35 -54.94 -48.08
C LYS A 40 168.48 -55.40 -49.25
N LEU A 41 167.45 -56.21 -48.99
CA LEU A 41 166.52 -56.65 -50.03
C LEU A 41 165.68 -55.50 -50.59
N ARG A 42 165.25 -54.56 -49.74
CA ARG A 42 164.49 -53.37 -50.15
C ARG A 42 165.29 -52.44 -51.06
N ALA A 43 166.58 -52.26 -50.79
CA ALA A 43 167.45 -51.42 -51.61
C ALA A 43 167.60 -51.97 -53.04
N ASN A 44 167.78 -53.29 -53.20
CA ASN A 44 167.81 -53.91 -54.53
C ASN A 44 166.45 -53.86 -55.24
N HIS A 45 165.35 -53.96 -54.49
CA HIS A 45 164.01 -53.87 -55.08
C HIS A 45 163.70 -52.48 -55.64
N GLU A 46 164.23 -51.41 -55.05
CA GLU A 46 164.03 -50.05 -55.55
C GLU A 46 164.77 -49.78 -56.86
N GLN A 47 165.98 -50.31 -57.05
CA GLN A 47 166.71 -50.16 -58.31
C GLN A 47 165.99 -50.84 -59.49
N VAL A 48 165.56 -52.10 -59.32
CA VAL A 48 164.84 -52.84 -60.37
C VAL A 48 163.48 -52.19 -60.68
N LYS A 49 162.83 -51.58 -59.69
CA LYS A 49 161.56 -50.85 -59.85
C LYS A 49 161.73 -49.54 -60.64
N GLY A 50 162.91 -48.93 -60.61
CA GLY A 50 163.24 -47.75 -61.39
C GLY A 50 163.36 -48.05 -62.89
N GLU A 51 164.08 -49.12 -63.25
CA GLU A 51 164.29 -49.50 -64.66
C GLU A 51 163.00 -49.98 -65.34
N LEU A 52 162.14 -50.71 -64.62
CA LEU A 52 160.87 -51.21 -65.16
C LEU A 52 159.89 -50.07 -65.51
N LYS A 53 159.85 -49.02 -64.68
CA LYS A 53 158.98 -47.85 -64.90
C LYS A 53 159.38 -47.03 -66.12
N LEU A 54 160.69 -46.93 -66.40
CA LEU A 54 161.18 -46.18 -67.54
C LEU A 54 160.80 -46.86 -68.87
N ASN A 55 160.86 -48.20 -68.90
CA ASN A 55 160.52 -48.97 -70.09
C ASN A 55 159.01 -48.99 -70.38
N GLN A 56 158.17 -49.06 -69.33
CA GLN A 56 156.71 -48.94 -69.47
C GLN A 56 156.26 -47.56 -69.98
N LYS A 57 156.92 -46.48 -69.54
CA LYS A 57 156.58 -45.12 -69.98
C LYS A 57 156.81 -44.92 -71.48
N GLN A 58 157.90 -45.44 -72.01
CA GLN A 58 158.22 -45.34 -73.44
C GLN A 58 157.25 -46.11 -74.35
N GLN A 59 156.63 -47.20 -73.86
CA GLN A 59 155.60 -47.91 -74.61
C GLN A 59 154.26 -47.15 -74.64
N LEU A 60 153.87 -46.52 -73.52
CA LEU A 60 152.64 -45.73 -73.43
C LEU A 60 152.64 -44.51 -74.36
N ASP A 61 153.76 -43.78 -74.42
CA ASP A 61 153.87 -42.59 -75.27
C ASP A 61 153.73 -42.93 -76.76
N ARG A 62 154.21 -44.11 -77.21
CA ARG A 62 154.00 -44.58 -78.60
C ARG A 62 152.54 -44.91 -78.90
N GLN A 63 151.79 -45.45 -77.95
CA GLN A 63 150.36 -45.74 -78.14
C GLN A 63 149.52 -44.45 -78.19
N GLN A 64 149.85 -43.45 -77.38
CA GLN A 64 149.11 -42.18 -77.38
C GLN A 64 149.24 -41.44 -78.72
N LEU A 65 150.43 -41.45 -79.33
CA LEU A 65 150.66 -40.77 -80.61
C LEU A 65 149.91 -41.43 -81.79
N GLN A 66 149.66 -42.75 -81.73
CA GLN A 66 148.82 -43.43 -82.72
C GLN A 66 147.33 -43.07 -82.55
N ASN A 67 146.85 -42.92 -81.32
CA ASN A 67 145.45 -42.57 -81.06
C ASN A 67 145.12 -41.12 -81.47
N GLU A 68 146.01 -40.16 -81.23
CA GLU A 68 145.76 -38.77 -81.63
C GLU A 68 145.63 -38.60 -83.16
N ASN A 69 146.40 -39.36 -83.95
CA ASN A 69 146.29 -39.33 -85.40
C ASN A 69 144.98 -39.96 -85.92
N LEU A 70 144.45 -40.98 -85.23
CA LEU A 70 143.14 -41.56 -85.54
C LEU A 70 142.00 -40.59 -85.21
N GLU A 71 142.07 -39.89 -84.07
CA GLU A 71 141.05 -38.90 -83.70
C GLU A 71 141.02 -37.68 -84.64
N ALA A 72 142.17 -37.25 -85.17
CA ALA A 72 142.24 -36.12 -86.10
C ALA A 72 141.50 -36.41 -87.43
N VAL A 73 141.59 -37.64 -87.94
CA VAL A 73 140.89 -38.08 -89.16
C VAL A 73 139.37 -38.18 -88.92
N GLU A 74 138.95 -38.69 -87.76
CA GLU A 74 137.54 -38.78 -87.36
C GLU A 74 136.89 -37.39 -87.23
N ARG A 75 137.57 -36.43 -86.59
CA ARG A 75 137.06 -35.06 -86.43
C ARG A 75 136.84 -34.36 -87.77
N HIS A 76 137.71 -34.60 -88.76
CA HIS A 76 137.56 -33.97 -90.06
C HIS A 76 136.37 -34.54 -90.87
N ARG A 77 136.08 -35.85 -90.74
CA ARG A 77 134.86 -36.47 -91.30
C ARG A 77 133.59 -35.96 -90.62
N HIS A 78 133.60 -35.85 -89.30
CA HIS A 78 132.43 -35.40 -88.53
C HIS A 78 132.06 -33.94 -88.83
N ALA A 79 133.05 -33.06 -89.00
CA ALA A 79 132.82 -31.66 -89.35
C ALA A 79 132.17 -31.50 -90.73
N LYS A 80 132.57 -32.31 -91.73
CA LYS A 80 132.00 -32.25 -93.08
C LYS A 80 130.53 -32.69 -93.09
N ASN A 81 130.21 -33.81 -92.44
CA ASN A 81 128.84 -34.33 -92.33
C ASN A 81 127.90 -33.38 -91.54
N MET A 82 128.40 -32.68 -90.52
CA MET A 82 127.59 -31.72 -89.75
C MET A 82 127.22 -30.46 -90.55
N SER A 83 128.05 -30.03 -91.51
CA SER A 83 127.74 -28.86 -92.35
C SER A 83 126.67 -29.18 -93.42
N GLU A 84 126.68 -30.40 -93.95
CA GLU A 84 125.69 -30.89 -94.92
C GLU A 84 124.33 -31.17 -94.24
N MET A 85 124.32 -31.60 -92.97
CA MET A 85 123.08 -31.82 -92.22
C MET A 85 122.37 -30.50 -91.83
N LYS A 86 123.13 -29.46 -91.46
CA LYS A 86 122.56 -28.13 -91.11
C LYS A 86 121.92 -27.44 -92.31
N THR A 87 122.52 -27.54 -93.49
CA THR A 87 121.97 -26.93 -94.72
C THR A 87 120.69 -27.64 -95.21
N LYS A 88 120.56 -28.94 -94.94
CA LYS A 88 119.33 -29.69 -95.25
C LYS A 88 118.19 -29.37 -94.29
N GLN A 89 118.45 -29.33 -92.97
CA GLN A 89 117.45 -28.97 -91.96
C GLN A 89 116.87 -27.56 -92.16
N GLN A 90 117.69 -26.59 -92.55
CA GLN A 90 117.23 -25.21 -92.75
C GLN A 90 116.30 -25.07 -93.97
N LYS A 91 116.52 -25.87 -95.03
CA LYS A 91 115.63 -25.93 -96.19
C LYS A 91 114.28 -26.59 -95.85
N ASP A 92 114.28 -27.64 -95.05
CA ASP A 92 113.05 -28.35 -94.67
C ASP A 92 112.18 -27.51 -93.70
N TYR A 93 112.80 -26.74 -92.80
CA TYR A 93 112.09 -25.81 -91.92
C TYR A 93 111.34 -24.72 -92.68
N LEU A 94 111.98 -24.12 -93.70
CA LEU A 94 111.37 -23.09 -94.54
C LEU A 94 110.20 -23.62 -95.38
N ARG A 95 110.27 -24.88 -95.86
CA ARG A 95 109.15 -25.53 -96.57
C ARG A 95 107.97 -25.81 -95.66
N ALA A 96 108.20 -26.27 -94.43
CA ALA A 96 107.14 -26.54 -93.46
C ALA A 96 106.41 -25.27 -93.01
N ALA A 97 107.14 -24.16 -92.83
CA ALA A 97 106.55 -22.87 -92.46
C ALA A 97 105.62 -22.30 -93.55
N ALA A 98 105.98 -22.46 -94.83
CA ALA A 98 105.17 -21.99 -95.96
C ALA A 98 103.84 -22.75 -96.09
N MET A 99 103.83 -24.08 -95.89
CA MET A 99 102.59 -24.87 -95.95
C MET A 99 101.60 -24.52 -94.82
N LYS A 100 102.12 -24.24 -93.61
CA LYS A 100 101.29 -23.89 -92.44
C LYS A 100 100.57 -22.54 -92.57
N GLN A 101 101.16 -21.59 -93.31
CA GLN A 101 100.49 -20.32 -93.61
C GLN A 101 99.35 -20.48 -94.62
N GLN A 102 99.51 -21.36 -95.60
CA GLN A 102 98.49 -21.60 -96.63
C GLN A 102 97.25 -22.31 -96.05
N GLU A 103 97.45 -23.24 -95.12
CA GLU A 103 96.37 -23.97 -94.44
C GLU A 103 95.53 -23.07 -93.52
N ASN A 104 96.18 -22.20 -92.76
CA ASN A 104 95.49 -21.22 -91.90
C ASN A 104 94.65 -20.20 -92.68
N ALA A 105 95.04 -19.85 -93.91
CA ALA A 105 94.27 -18.96 -94.76
C ALA A 105 92.96 -19.60 -95.23
N ARG A 106 92.97 -20.91 -95.55
CA ARG A 106 91.76 -21.67 -95.93
C ARG A 106 90.75 -21.78 -94.80
N LEU A 107 91.20 -22.11 -93.59
CA LEU A 107 90.33 -22.25 -92.41
C LEU A 107 89.57 -20.96 -92.07
N ARG A 108 90.20 -19.79 -92.25
CA ARG A 108 89.54 -18.49 -92.01
C ARG A 108 88.43 -18.17 -92.99
N GLN A 109 88.57 -18.55 -94.26
CA GLN A 109 87.51 -18.33 -95.26
C GLN A 109 86.28 -19.21 -94.97
N GLN A 110 86.50 -20.45 -94.54
CA GLN A 110 85.41 -21.37 -94.22
C GLN A 110 84.59 -20.90 -93.00
N ALA A 111 85.26 -20.41 -91.95
CA ALA A 111 84.59 -19.88 -90.76
C ALA A 111 83.73 -18.62 -91.04
N GLN A 112 84.12 -17.78 -92.01
CA GLN A 112 83.33 -16.60 -92.38
C GLN A 112 82.05 -16.96 -93.14
N MET A 113 82.07 -18.01 -93.96
CA MET A 113 80.89 -18.49 -94.67
C MET A 113 79.85 -19.05 -93.71
N GLU A 114 80.25 -19.86 -92.73
CA GLU A 114 79.34 -20.39 -91.69
C GLU A 114 78.72 -19.31 -90.82
N LYS A 115 79.45 -18.22 -90.54
CA LYS A 115 78.90 -17.11 -89.75
C LYS A 115 77.76 -16.39 -90.49
N ARG A 116 77.89 -16.20 -91.81
CA ARG A 116 76.86 -15.55 -92.63
C ARG A 116 75.58 -16.38 -92.73
N THR A 117 75.71 -17.69 -92.94
CA THR A 117 74.54 -18.58 -93.04
C THR A 117 73.75 -18.66 -91.73
N LEU A 118 74.42 -18.57 -90.57
CA LEU A 118 73.76 -18.55 -89.26
C LEU A 118 73.01 -17.24 -88.99
N GLU A 119 73.52 -16.10 -89.48
CA GLU A 119 72.86 -14.79 -89.34
C GLU A 119 71.57 -14.69 -90.17
N GLU A 120 71.58 -15.25 -91.39
CA GLU A 120 70.39 -15.28 -92.26
C GLU A 120 69.23 -16.10 -91.65
N GLN A 121 69.53 -17.26 -91.05
CA GLN A 121 68.51 -18.09 -90.39
C GLN A 121 67.86 -17.41 -89.17
N ARG A 122 68.62 -16.61 -88.41
CA ARG A 122 68.07 -15.87 -87.26
C ARG A 122 67.07 -14.80 -87.67
N GLN A 123 67.33 -14.09 -88.76
CA GLN A 123 66.43 -13.02 -89.22
C GLN A 123 65.08 -13.57 -89.69
N PHE A 124 65.08 -14.72 -90.37
CA PHE A 124 63.85 -15.38 -90.82
C PHE A 124 62.93 -15.75 -89.64
N TYR A 125 63.48 -16.34 -88.58
CA TYR A 125 62.69 -16.76 -87.39
C TYR A 125 62.02 -15.58 -86.65
N VAL A 126 62.67 -14.41 -86.62
CA VAL A 126 62.13 -13.23 -85.93
C VAL A 126 60.89 -12.70 -86.66
N GLN A 127 60.92 -12.66 -87.99
CA GLN A 127 59.78 -12.18 -88.80
C GLN A 127 58.57 -13.11 -88.69
N GLU A 128 58.77 -14.42 -88.70
CA GLU A 128 57.68 -15.38 -88.57
C GLU A 128 56.95 -15.26 -87.21
N LYS A 129 57.70 -15.00 -86.13
CA LYS A 129 57.14 -14.82 -84.80
C LYS A 129 56.24 -13.58 -84.69
N GLN A 130 56.65 -12.45 -85.30
CA GLN A 130 55.86 -11.22 -85.28
C GLN A 130 54.53 -11.38 -86.03
N HIS A 131 54.55 -12.02 -87.19
CA HIS A 131 53.34 -12.23 -87.98
C HIS A 131 52.29 -13.09 -87.23
N LYS A 132 52.71 -14.11 -86.48
CA LYS A 132 51.79 -14.92 -85.67
C LYS A 132 51.13 -14.13 -84.53
N GLN A 133 51.85 -13.20 -83.90
CA GLN A 133 51.29 -12.37 -82.82
C GLN A 133 50.19 -11.43 -83.34
N GLU A 134 50.42 -10.76 -84.47
CA GLU A 134 49.44 -9.85 -85.05
C GLU A 134 48.13 -10.54 -85.47
N GLN A 135 48.20 -11.80 -85.90
CA GLN A 135 47.00 -12.57 -86.23
C GLN A 135 46.17 -12.88 -84.98
N THR A 136 46.82 -13.27 -83.89
CA THR A 136 46.12 -13.58 -82.63
C THR A 136 45.44 -12.35 -82.01
N GLU A 137 46.07 -11.18 -82.09
CA GLU A 137 45.49 -9.94 -81.55
C GLU A 137 44.23 -9.51 -82.33
N LYS A 138 44.21 -9.70 -83.65
CA LYS A 138 43.04 -9.39 -84.49
C LYS A 138 41.84 -10.29 -84.19
N GLU A 139 42.07 -11.57 -83.89
CA GLU A 139 40.99 -12.48 -83.50
C GLU A 139 40.42 -12.14 -82.13
N LEU A 140 41.28 -11.77 -81.17
CA LEU A 140 40.89 -11.40 -79.82
C LEU A 140 39.95 -10.18 -79.83
N HIS A 141 40.28 -9.15 -80.61
CA HIS A 141 39.44 -7.96 -80.75
C HIS A 141 38.06 -8.24 -81.39
N ARG A 142 37.95 -9.22 -82.28
CA ARG A 142 36.65 -9.60 -82.87
C ARG A 142 35.74 -10.24 -81.82
N LEU A 143 36.28 -11.16 -81.02
CA LEU A 143 35.54 -11.84 -79.96
C LEU A 143 35.03 -10.87 -78.88
N GLU A 144 35.83 -9.87 -78.49
CA GLU A 144 35.40 -8.85 -77.52
C GLU A 144 34.19 -8.04 -78.02
N ASN A 145 34.22 -7.61 -79.28
CA ASN A 145 33.15 -6.81 -79.85
C ASN A 145 31.84 -7.60 -79.98
N GLU A 146 31.92 -8.86 -80.37
CA GLU A 146 30.75 -9.75 -80.47
C GLU A 146 30.15 -10.05 -79.09
N GLY A 147 30.99 -10.29 -78.07
CA GLY A 147 30.54 -10.47 -76.69
C GLY A 147 29.81 -9.25 -76.13
N ASN A 148 30.35 -8.05 -76.35
CA ASN A 148 29.75 -6.80 -75.87
C ASN A 148 28.38 -6.51 -76.51
N PHE A 149 28.21 -6.83 -77.79
CA PHE A 149 26.94 -6.64 -78.49
C PHE A 149 25.81 -7.50 -77.88
N GLN A 150 26.08 -8.78 -77.63
CA GLN A 150 25.09 -9.71 -77.07
C GLN A 150 24.70 -9.32 -75.63
N ILE A 151 25.65 -8.85 -74.83
CA ILE A 151 25.40 -8.40 -73.45
C ILE A 151 24.43 -7.21 -73.45
N ASN A 152 24.64 -6.23 -74.32
CA ASN A 152 23.80 -5.04 -74.38
C ASN A 152 22.38 -5.36 -74.86
N GLN A 153 22.22 -6.26 -75.82
CA GLN A 153 20.91 -6.71 -76.28
C GLN A 153 20.09 -7.36 -75.16
N LYS A 154 20.71 -8.25 -74.36
CA LYS A 154 20.02 -8.88 -73.23
C LYS A 154 19.64 -7.86 -72.15
N ARG A 155 20.51 -6.89 -71.85
CA ARG A 155 20.21 -5.83 -70.87
C ARG A 155 18.97 -5.01 -71.25
N ALA A 156 18.81 -4.67 -72.53
CA ALA A 156 17.63 -3.95 -73.01
C ALA A 156 16.33 -4.77 -72.81
N GLN A 157 16.35 -6.05 -73.16
CA GLN A 157 15.20 -6.94 -72.96
C GLN A 157 14.79 -7.08 -71.49
N TYR A 158 15.77 -7.20 -70.58
CA TYR A 158 15.49 -7.24 -69.15
C TYR A 158 14.87 -5.94 -68.62
N ALA A 159 15.35 -4.79 -69.10
CA ALA A 159 14.80 -3.49 -68.70
C ALA A 159 13.34 -3.31 -69.13
N GLU A 160 12.99 -3.69 -70.37
CA GLU A 160 11.60 -3.63 -70.86
C GLU A 160 10.68 -4.57 -70.08
N HIS A 161 11.15 -5.77 -69.76
CA HIS A 161 10.39 -6.72 -68.95
C HIS A 161 10.15 -6.19 -67.53
N GLU A 162 11.19 -5.62 -66.90
CA GLU A 162 11.08 -5.03 -65.57
C GLU A 162 10.07 -3.87 -65.53
N ASP A 163 10.08 -2.99 -66.53
CA ASP A 163 9.13 -1.89 -66.63
C ASP A 163 7.69 -2.37 -66.82
N SER A 164 7.48 -3.42 -67.61
CA SER A 164 6.14 -4.03 -67.78
C SER A 164 5.62 -4.62 -66.47
N VAL A 165 6.47 -5.36 -65.75
CA VAL A 165 6.13 -5.95 -64.45
C VAL A 165 5.84 -4.87 -63.42
N ARG A 166 6.66 -3.80 -63.36
CA ARG A 166 6.43 -2.65 -62.47
C ARG A 166 5.10 -1.96 -62.76
N LYS A 167 4.77 -1.73 -64.03
CA LYS A 167 3.47 -1.14 -64.44
C LYS A 167 2.31 -2.04 -64.02
N GLY A 168 2.38 -3.36 -64.28
CA GLY A 168 1.38 -4.32 -63.84
C GLY A 168 1.15 -4.30 -62.33
N HIS A 169 2.22 -4.34 -61.53
CA HIS A 169 2.13 -4.25 -60.08
C HIS A 169 1.54 -2.92 -59.60
N SER A 170 1.92 -1.79 -60.19
CA SER A 170 1.35 -0.48 -59.82
C SER A 170 -0.15 -0.37 -60.07
N GLN A 171 -0.63 -0.91 -61.20
CA GLN A 171 -2.06 -0.91 -61.52
C GLN A 171 -2.85 -1.78 -60.55
N GLU A 172 -2.31 -2.95 -60.19
CA GLU A 172 -2.95 -3.84 -59.23
C GLU A 172 -2.95 -3.25 -57.82
N LEU A 173 -1.86 -2.61 -57.39
CA LEU A 173 -1.81 -1.87 -56.13
C LEU A 173 -2.86 -0.77 -56.08
N ASN A 174 -3.01 0.02 -57.15
CA ASN A 174 -4.02 1.08 -57.22
C ASN A 174 -5.45 0.53 -57.15
N ARG A 175 -5.74 -0.61 -57.81
CA ARG A 175 -7.04 -1.27 -57.73
C ARG A 175 -7.34 -1.77 -56.32
N MET A 176 -6.36 -2.41 -55.69
CA MET A 176 -6.47 -2.89 -54.32
C MET A 176 -6.67 -1.73 -53.33
N GLU A 177 -5.98 -0.61 -53.54
CA GLU A 177 -6.16 0.58 -52.71
C GLU A 177 -7.56 1.17 -52.87
N GLN A 178 -8.06 1.30 -54.10
CA GLN A 178 -9.42 1.79 -54.36
C GLN A 178 -10.48 0.88 -53.73
N LEU A 179 -10.34 -0.45 -53.87
CA LEU A 179 -11.23 -1.42 -53.25
C LEU A 179 -11.20 -1.33 -51.72
N ASN A 180 -10.02 -1.18 -51.12
CA ASN A 180 -9.89 -1.00 -49.68
C ASN A 180 -10.53 0.31 -49.23
N GLN A 181 -10.36 1.40 -49.99
CA GLN A 181 -10.98 2.69 -49.68
C GLN A 181 -12.51 2.63 -49.74
N THR A 182 -13.09 1.95 -50.73
CA THR A 182 -14.55 1.77 -50.81
C THR A 182 -15.06 0.91 -49.65
N GLN A 183 -14.41 -0.23 -49.36
CA GLN A 183 -14.77 -1.07 -48.22
C GLN A 183 -14.68 -0.32 -46.89
N LEU A 184 -13.66 0.52 -46.71
CA LEU A 184 -13.52 1.36 -45.52
C LEU A 184 -14.63 2.41 -45.42
N ARG A 185 -15.04 3.01 -46.55
CA ARG A 185 -16.17 3.95 -46.58
C ARG A 185 -17.48 3.24 -46.24
N ASP A 186 -17.76 2.09 -46.85
CA ASP A 186 -18.97 1.32 -46.61
C ASP A 186 -19.07 0.86 -45.17
N ARG A 187 -17.94 0.36 -44.60
CA ARG A 187 -17.86 0.04 -43.17
C ARG A 187 -18.14 1.26 -42.31
N LYS A 188 -17.54 2.41 -42.59
CA LYS A 188 -17.79 3.65 -41.83
C LYS A 188 -19.26 4.05 -41.86
N VAL A 189 -19.91 3.99 -43.03
CA VAL A 189 -21.34 4.31 -43.18
C VAL A 189 -22.20 3.31 -42.41
N ALA A 190 -21.90 2.01 -42.49
CA ALA A 190 -22.61 0.97 -41.75
C ALA A 190 -22.48 1.17 -40.23
N TYR A 191 -21.27 1.47 -39.73
CA TYR A 191 -21.05 1.78 -38.32
C TYR A 191 -21.81 3.02 -37.88
N ALA A 192 -21.75 4.11 -38.64
CA ALA A 192 -22.48 5.34 -38.33
C ALA A 192 -24.00 5.12 -38.31
N THR A 193 -24.51 4.31 -39.23
CA THR A 193 -25.94 3.96 -39.29
C THR A 193 -26.36 3.13 -38.08
N LYS A 194 -25.56 2.13 -37.70
CA LYS A 194 -25.81 1.30 -36.51
C LYS A 194 -25.75 2.12 -35.22
N GLU A 195 -24.78 3.02 -35.11
CA GLU A 195 -24.66 3.92 -33.96
C GLU A 195 -25.89 4.85 -33.86
N ARG A 196 -26.35 5.39 -34.99
CA ARG A 196 -27.57 6.21 -35.04
C ARG A 196 -28.81 5.42 -34.61
N GLN A 197 -28.99 4.20 -35.13
CA GLN A 197 -30.10 3.33 -34.73
C GLN A 197 -30.07 3.02 -33.24
N GLN A 198 -28.89 2.72 -32.69
CA GLN A 198 -28.74 2.48 -31.25
C GLN A 198 -29.10 3.72 -30.43
N LYS A 199 -28.65 4.91 -30.85
CA LYS A 199 -29.01 6.18 -30.19
C LYS A 199 -30.50 6.45 -30.24
N GLU A 200 -31.15 6.25 -31.40
CA GLU A 200 -32.59 6.44 -31.56
C GLU A 200 -33.40 5.43 -30.72
N SER A 201 -33.00 4.15 -30.70
CA SER A 201 -33.62 3.13 -29.84
C SER A 201 -33.48 3.46 -28.37
N HIS A 202 -32.28 3.86 -27.94
CA HIS A 202 -32.04 4.22 -26.54
C HIS A 202 -32.82 5.48 -26.13
N GLN A 203 -32.92 6.48 -27.00
CA GLN A 203 -33.76 7.66 -26.74
C GLN A 203 -35.23 7.31 -26.61
N LYS A 204 -35.75 6.42 -27.47
CA LYS A 204 -37.13 5.93 -27.35
C LYS A 204 -37.36 5.19 -26.04
N GLU A 205 -36.45 4.30 -25.66
CA GLU A 205 -36.53 3.57 -24.38
C GLU A 205 -36.49 4.51 -23.18
N LEU A 206 -35.63 5.53 -23.19
CA LEU A 206 -35.60 6.56 -22.16
C LEU A 206 -36.92 7.33 -22.08
N HIS A 207 -37.48 7.73 -23.22
CA HIS A 207 -38.76 8.42 -23.28
C HIS A 207 -39.91 7.55 -22.76
N ASP A 208 -39.96 6.28 -23.17
CA ASP A 208 -40.99 5.34 -22.72
C ASP A 208 -40.87 5.07 -21.21
N ASN A 209 -39.65 4.94 -20.70
CA ASN A 209 -39.39 4.82 -19.26
C ASN A 209 -39.80 6.08 -18.50
N GLN A 210 -39.51 7.28 -19.02
CA GLN A 210 -39.95 8.54 -18.42
C GLN A 210 -41.48 8.64 -18.38
N ALA A 211 -42.15 8.33 -19.49
CA ALA A 211 -43.61 8.32 -19.57
C ALA A 211 -44.21 7.27 -18.62
N HIS A 212 -43.59 6.10 -18.48
CA HIS A 212 -44.02 5.07 -17.53
C HIS A 212 -43.89 5.54 -16.08
N LEU A 213 -42.75 6.15 -15.72
CA LEU A 213 -42.52 6.72 -14.38
C LEU A 213 -43.52 7.84 -14.07
N GLU A 214 -43.80 8.72 -15.02
CA GLU A 214 -44.77 9.80 -14.85
C GLU A 214 -46.19 9.24 -14.65
N ASN A 215 -46.57 8.22 -15.42
CA ASN A 215 -47.85 7.54 -15.26
C ASN A 215 -47.97 6.82 -13.90
N MET A 216 -46.89 6.19 -13.44
CA MET A 216 -46.83 5.59 -12.11
C MET A 216 -46.97 6.65 -11.01
N ARG A 217 -46.28 7.78 -11.15
CA ARG A 217 -46.38 8.91 -10.21
C ARG A 217 -47.81 9.46 -10.15
N LYS A 218 -48.43 9.72 -11.30
CA LYS A 218 -49.83 10.18 -11.38
C LYS A 218 -50.80 9.19 -10.75
N ARG A 219 -50.60 7.87 -10.97
CA ARG A 219 -51.43 6.83 -10.33
C ARG A 219 -51.29 6.87 -8.81
N GLN A 220 -50.07 7.02 -8.30
CA GLN A 220 -49.80 7.10 -6.87
C GLN A 220 -50.39 8.38 -6.26
N GLU A 221 -50.20 9.53 -6.90
CA GLU A 221 -50.82 10.81 -6.51
C GLU A 221 -52.35 10.68 -6.46
N ASN A 222 -52.97 10.11 -7.49
CA ASN A 222 -54.42 9.88 -7.52
C ASN A 222 -54.90 8.94 -6.41
N GLN A 223 -54.14 7.89 -6.08
CA GLN A 223 -54.46 7.02 -4.95
C GLN A 223 -54.35 7.74 -3.61
N TYR A 224 -53.32 8.59 -3.45
CA TYR A 224 -53.13 9.39 -2.26
C TYR A 224 -54.27 10.40 -2.07
N HIS A 225 -54.64 11.14 -3.13
CA HIS A 225 -55.77 12.05 -3.11
C HIS A 225 -57.08 11.34 -2.77
N LYS A 226 -57.36 10.19 -3.39
CA LYS A 226 -58.56 9.40 -3.05
C LYS A 226 -58.58 8.99 -1.57
N LYS A 227 -57.43 8.61 -1.00
CA LYS A 227 -57.34 8.27 0.43
C LYS A 227 -57.61 9.49 1.31
N LEU A 228 -56.99 10.63 0.99
CA LEU A 228 -57.24 11.88 1.70
C LEU A 228 -58.71 12.29 1.65
N ASP A 229 -59.35 12.22 0.47
CA ASP A 229 -60.76 12.56 0.31
C ASP A 229 -61.64 11.63 1.16
N THR A 230 -61.34 10.32 1.18
CA THR A 230 -62.08 9.36 2.01
C THR A 230 -61.88 9.58 3.50
N GLU A 231 -60.66 9.94 3.93
CA GLU A 231 -60.36 10.26 5.32
C GLU A 231 -61.05 11.56 5.74
N GLU A 232 -61.02 12.59 4.89
CA GLU A 232 -61.72 13.86 5.14
C GLU A 232 -63.22 13.64 5.29
N GLN A 233 -63.85 12.88 4.38
CA GLN A 233 -65.26 12.53 4.48
C GLN A 233 -65.57 11.76 5.76
N PHE A 234 -64.71 10.80 6.13
CA PHE A 234 -64.85 10.05 7.38
C PHE A 234 -64.80 10.97 8.60
N PHE A 235 -63.82 11.88 8.67
CA PHE A 235 -63.71 12.85 9.77
C PHE A 235 -64.89 13.81 9.82
N GLN A 236 -65.36 14.31 8.67
CA GLN A 236 -66.54 15.18 8.63
C GLN A 236 -67.78 14.46 9.15
N ASN A 237 -68.00 13.20 8.75
CA ASN A 237 -69.10 12.39 9.27
C ASN A 237 -68.97 12.17 10.79
N GLN A 238 -67.77 11.85 11.27
CA GLN A 238 -67.51 11.67 12.71
C GLN A 238 -67.80 12.94 13.52
N ILE A 239 -67.41 14.12 13.01
CA ILE A 239 -67.72 15.41 13.65
C ILE A 239 -69.23 15.66 13.66
N GLN A 240 -69.93 15.35 12.57
CA GLN A 240 -71.38 15.50 12.51
C GLN A 240 -72.09 14.58 13.52
N ASP A 241 -71.66 13.33 13.62
CA ASP A 241 -72.21 12.38 14.59
C ASP A 241 -71.94 12.82 16.03
N GLN A 242 -70.73 13.29 16.34
CA GLN A 242 -70.42 13.87 17.65
C GLN A 242 -71.30 15.08 17.98
N ARG A 243 -71.55 15.98 17.01
CA ARG A 243 -72.45 17.13 17.21
C ARG A 243 -73.88 16.69 17.46
N ARG A 244 -74.36 15.67 16.75
CA ARG A 244 -75.71 15.10 16.96
C ARG A 244 -75.83 14.49 18.35
N GLU A 245 -74.87 13.68 18.76
CA GLU A 245 -74.85 13.06 20.10
C GLU A 245 -74.72 14.10 21.21
N TYR A 246 -73.87 15.11 21.04
CA TYR A 246 -73.78 16.23 21.99
C TYR A 246 -75.11 16.96 22.11
N THR A 247 -75.74 17.33 21.00
CA THR A 247 -77.03 18.03 20.99
C THR A 247 -78.12 17.21 21.67
N LYS A 248 -78.20 15.90 21.38
CA LYS A 248 -79.15 14.99 22.05
C LYS A 248 -78.94 14.97 23.56
N ARG A 249 -77.69 14.77 24.01
CA ARG A 249 -77.36 14.73 25.44
C ARG A 249 -77.62 16.07 26.13
N TYR A 250 -77.29 17.17 25.45
CA TYR A 250 -77.56 18.52 25.95
C TYR A 250 -79.05 18.74 26.16
N ASN A 251 -79.88 18.46 25.16
CA ASN A 251 -81.33 18.63 25.24
C ASN A 251 -81.96 17.72 26.30
N GLU A 252 -81.49 16.47 26.41
CA GLU A 252 -81.97 15.55 27.44
C GLU A 252 -81.60 16.02 28.85
N ASN A 253 -80.38 16.50 29.03
CA ASN A 253 -79.93 17.05 30.31
C ASN A 253 -80.70 18.35 30.66
N GLU A 254 -80.95 19.22 29.68
CA GLU A 254 -81.79 20.40 29.86
C GLU A 254 -83.21 20.02 30.29
N ARG A 255 -83.81 19.00 29.65
CA ARG A 255 -85.13 18.47 29.99
C ARG A 255 -85.18 17.92 31.41
N ILE A 256 -84.19 17.11 31.80
CA ILE A 256 -84.08 16.54 33.15
C ILE A 256 -83.90 17.64 34.18
N ASN A 257 -83.04 18.62 33.94
CA ASN A 257 -82.79 19.73 34.85
C ASN A 257 -84.02 20.61 35.03
N LYS A 258 -84.73 20.92 33.94
CA LYS A 258 -86.02 21.65 33.99
C LYS A 258 -87.06 20.87 34.82
N GLY A 259 -87.21 19.57 34.57
CA GLY A 259 -88.13 18.73 35.34
C GLY A 259 -87.76 18.63 36.82
N SER A 260 -86.46 18.54 37.13
CA SER A 260 -85.97 18.53 38.52
C SER A 260 -86.25 19.85 39.24
N LEU A 261 -86.01 20.99 38.56
CA LEU A 261 -86.31 22.32 39.09
C LEU A 261 -87.81 22.51 39.33
N GLU A 262 -88.66 22.05 38.42
CA GLU A 262 -90.11 22.10 38.56
C GLU A 262 -90.60 21.24 39.73
N ASN A 263 -90.06 20.01 39.87
CA ASN A 263 -90.33 19.15 41.01
C ASN A 263 -89.90 19.79 42.34
N GLN A 264 -88.74 20.45 42.38
CA GLN A 264 -88.31 21.20 43.56
C GLN A 264 -89.26 22.35 43.88
N LYS A 265 -89.68 23.14 42.89
CA LYS A 265 -90.65 24.22 43.08
C LYS A 265 -91.98 23.71 43.64
N ASN A 266 -92.48 22.59 43.10
CA ASN A 266 -93.73 21.99 43.58
C ASN A 266 -93.60 21.52 45.04
N ARG A 267 -92.49 20.84 45.39
CA ARG A 267 -92.22 20.45 46.78
C ARG A 267 -92.13 21.66 47.72
N TYR A 268 -91.44 22.72 47.32
CA TYR A 268 -91.37 23.94 48.13
C TYR A 268 -92.75 24.59 48.30
N ALA A 269 -93.58 24.62 47.26
CA ALA A 269 -94.93 25.14 47.34
C ALA A 269 -95.83 24.31 48.27
N GLU A 270 -95.73 22.98 48.20
CA GLU A 270 -96.43 22.06 49.11
C GLU A 270 -96.00 22.28 50.57
N GLU A 271 -94.70 22.38 50.84
CA GLU A 271 -94.19 22.64 52.20
C GLU A 271 -94.60 24.02 52.73
N LEU A 272 -94.55 25.07 51.89
CA LEU A 272 -95.05 26.40 52.26
C LEU A 272 -96.55 26.38 52.58
N PHE A 273 -97.33 25.61 51.83
CA PHE A 273 -98.76 25.45 52.08
C PHE A 273 -99.03 24.75 53.41
N LYS A 274 -98.27 23.70 53.74
CA LYS A 274 -98.35 23.01 55.05
C LYS A 274 -98.05 23.97 56.19
N ILE A 275 -96.93 24.70 56.13
CA ILE A 275 -96.55 25.69 57.15
C ILE A 275 -97.65 26.74 57.33
N ARG A 276 -98.19 27.27 56.22
CA ARG A 276 -99.27 28.26 56.28
C ARG A 276 -100.53 27.69 56.93
N ARG A 277 -100.90 26.45 56.58
CA ARG A 277 -102.06 25.77 57.17
C ARG A 277 -101.88 25.57 58.67
N ASP A 278 -100.71 25.11 59.09
CA ASP A 278 -100.40 24.83 60.48
C ASP A 278 -100.40 26.14 61.30
N PHE A 279 -99.79 27.21 60.80
CA PHE A 279 -99.85 28.54 61.42
C PHE A 279 -101.28 29.08 61.59
N VAL A 280 -102.12 28.96 60.55
CA VAL A 280 -103.54 29.38 60.64
C VAL A 280 -104.28 28.54 61.68
N SER A 281 -104.00 27.23 61.75
CA SER A 281 -104.63 26.36 62.75
C SER A 281 -104.23 26.70 64.19
N GLU A 282 -102.96 27.03 64.43
CA GLU A 282 -102.48 27.50 65.73
C GLU A 282 -103.07 28.86 66.09
N ALA A 283 -103.13 29.81 65.14
CA ALA A 283 -103.72 31.12 65.37
C ALA A 283 -105.20 31.02 65.79
N ASN A 284 -105.98 30.19 65.09
CA ASN A 284 -107.39 29.95 65.44
C ASN A 284 -107.54 29.35 66.85
N PHE A 285 -106.64 28.44 67.26
CA PHE A 285 -106.66 27.85 68.61
C PHE A 285 -106.51 28.90 69.72
N TYR A 286 -105.68 29.94 69.51
CA TYR A 286 -105.53 31.03 70.48
C TYR A 286 -106.68 32.04 70.43
N GLU A 287 -107.26 32.29 69.25
CA GLU A 287 -108.38 33.22 69.09
C GLU A 287 -109.64 32.71 69.82
N ASP A 288 -109.93 31.41 69.73
CA ASP A 288 -111.10 30.77 70.36
C ASP A 288 -111.07 30.75 71.89
N ARG A 289 -109.91 30.99 72.53
CA ARG A 289 -109.73 30.90 74.00
C ARG A 289 -109.43 32.23 74.68
N LYS A 290 -109.46 33.33 73.93
CA LYS A 290 -109.17 34.68 74.44
C LYS A 290 -110.16 35.15 75.52
N ASP A 291 -111.40 34.67 75.48
CA ASP A 291 -112.48 35.10 76.39
C ASP A 291 -112.64 34.21 77.64
N ASP A 292 -111.83 33.15 77.79
CA ASP A 292 -111.86 32.29 78.98
C ASP A 292 -111.21 33.02 80.17
N PRO A 293 -111.94 33.27 81.28
CA PRO A 293 -111.42 33.91 82.49
C PRO A 293 -110.16 33.26 83.07
N PHE A 294 -109.90 32.00 82.74
CA PHE A 294 -108.71 31.28 83.17
C PHE A 294 -107.42 31.82 82.53
N TYR A 295 -107.47 32.30 81.28
CA TYR A 295 -106.31 32.85 80.57
C TYR A 295 -106.15 34.37 80.80
N GLN A 296 -106.99 34.98 81.65
CA GLN A 296 -106.86 36.37 82.08
C GLN A 296 -105.87 36.47 83.25
N LEU A 297 -104.91 37.40 83.14
CA LEU A 297 -103.93 37.69 84.21
C LEU A 297 -104.65 38.25 85.45
N VAL A 298 -104.53 37.55 86.60
CA VAL A 298 -105.09 38.00 87.88
C VAL A 298 -104.04 38.78 88.67
N ASP A 299 -104.28 40.06 88.94
CA ASP A 299 -103.44 40.88 89.82
C ASP A 299 -103.86 40.73 91.30
N PHE A 300 -102.93 40.80 92.26
CA PHE A 300 -103.22 40.61 93.70
C PHE A 300 -103.96 41.79 94.37
N ASN A 301 -104.26 42.87 93.63
CA ASN A 301 -104.83 44.11 94.15
C ASN A 301 -104.16 44.55 95.47
N ALA A 302 -102.83 44.55 95.47
CA ALA A 302 -102.04 44.80 96.66
C ALA A 302 -101.71 46.29 96.81
N ASP A 303 -102.05 46.84 97.98
CA ASP A 303 -101.75 48.21 98.40
C ASP A 303 -100.42 48.24 99.17
N PHE A 304 -99.52 49.14 98.79
CA PHE A 304 -98.20 49.29 99.42
C PHE A 304 -98.06 50.69 100.02
N PHE A 305 -97.70 50.74 101.30
CA PHE A 305 -97.56 51.97 102.08
C PHE A 305 -96.18 52.06 102.74
N GLU A 306 -95.55 53.23 102.65
CA GLU A 306 -94.26 53.51 103.28
C GLU A 306 -94.45 54.44 104.49
N GLY A 307 -94.31 53.89 105.70
CA GLY A 307 -94.27 54.66 106.95
C GLY A 307 -92.86 55.17 107.28
N PRO A 308 -92.69 55.98 108.35
CA PRO A 308 -91.38 56.50 108.75
C PRO A 308 -90.37 55.40 109.12
N SER A 309 -90.81 54.41 109.90
CA SER A 309 -89.97 53.33 110.47
C SER A 309 -90.23 51.96 109.85
N PHE A 310 -91.28 51.78 109.05
CA PHE A 310 -91.66 50.50 108.44
C PHE A 310 -92.29 50.66 107.05
N TYR A 311 -92.35 49.56 106.31
CA TYR A 311 -93.16 49.37 105.11
C TYR A 311 -94.34 48.47 105.45
N GLU A 312 -95.51 48.76 104.89
CA GLU A 312 -96.74 47.98 105.07
C GLU A 312 -97.29 47.58 103.70
N LEU A 313 -97.57 46.29 103.53
CA LEU A 313 -98.14 45.72 102.31
C LEU A 313 -99.45 45.03 102.65
N LYS A 314 -100.55 45.42 101.99
CA LYS A 314 -101.88 44.82 102.15
C LYS A 314 -102.29 44.17 100.84
N ALA A 315 -102.49 42.86 100.83
CA ALA A 315 -102.99 42.14 99.66
C ALA A 315 -104.31 41.45 99.98
N LYS A 316 -105.30 41.58 99.09
CA LYS A 316 -106.57 40.86 99.20
C LYS A 316 -106.36 39.44 98.69
N ILE A 317 -106.38 38.47 99.60
CA ILE A 317 -106.07 37.08 99.31
C ILE A 317 -107.21 36.21 99.86
N PRO A 318 -107.94 35.49 98.99
CA PRO A 318 -108.95 34.54 99.43
C PRO A 318 -108.38 33.51 100.41
N GLU A 319 -109.17 33.11 101.41
CA GLU A 319 -108.72 32.22 102.49
C GLU A 319 -108.13 30.90 101.99
N HIS A 320 -108.69 30.35 100.91
CA HIS A 320 -108.21 29.11 100.30
C HIS A 320 -106.86 29.24 99.57
N GLU A 321 -106.46 30.44 99.18
CA GLU A 321 -105.19 30.70 98.47
C GLU A 321 -104.04 31.06 99.43
N MET A 322 -104.34 31.49 100.65
CA MET A 322 -103.34 31.94 101.63
C MET A 322 -102.21 30.93 101.86
N LYS A 323 -102.50 29.63 101.83
CA LYS A 323 -101.48 28.56 102.00
C LYS A 323 -100.42 28.56 100.88
N ASN A 324 -100.77 29.06 99.71
CA ASN A 324 -99.92 29.06 98.52
C ASN A 324 -99.20 30.39 98.29
N VAL A 325 -99.37 31.35 99.20
CA VAL A 325 -98.78 32.68 99.09
C VAL A 325 -97.50 32.74 99.93
N ARG A 326 -96.42 33.21 99.30
CA ARG A 326 -95.13 33.43 99.95
C ARG A 326 -94.71 34.88 99.74
N VAL A 327 -94.39 35.56 100.84
CA VAL A 327 -93.81 36.90 100.80
C VAL A 327 -92.33 36.82 101.12
N HIS A 328 -91.51 37.37 100.25
CA HIS A 328 -90.05 37.40 100.37
C HIS A 328 -89.59 38.86 100.48
N VAL A 329 -88.71 39.11 101.44
CA VAL A 329 -88.12 40.42 101.67
C VAL A 329 -86.63 40.32 101.40
N GLN A 330 -86.12 41.14 100.49
CA GLN A 330 -84.70 41.27 100.19
C GLN A 330 -84.26 42.73 100.43
N PRO A 331 -82.96 43.01 100.60
CA PRO A 331 -82.46 44.38 100.69
C PRO A 331 -82.88 45.18 99.45
N GLY A 332 -83.85 46.08 99.61
CA GLY A 332 -84.35 46.94 98.53
C GLY A 332 -85.59 46.45 97.77
N LYS A 333 -86.13 45.24 98.05
CA LYS A 333 -87.39 44.80 97.42
C LYS A 333 -88.24 43.86 98.28
N LEU A 334 -89.54 43.92 98.07
CA LEU A 334 -90.57 43.10 98.68
C LEU A 334 -91.34 42.39 97.56
N SER A 335 -91.35 41.06 97.54
CA SER A 335 -92.01 40.28 96.49
C SER A 335 -93.08 39.39 97.10
N ILE A 336 -94.29 39.43 96.55
CA ILE A 336 -95.38 38.48 96.81
C ILE A 336 -95.39 37.46 95.68
N PHE A 337 -95.32 36.18 96.04
CA PHE A 337 -95.46 35.06 95.14
C PHE A 337 -96.72 34.29 95.52
N ALA A 338 -97.54 33.90 94.54
CA ALA A 338 -98.54 32.87 94.75
C ALA A 338 -98.51 31.87 93.61
N THR A 339 -98.72 30.61 93.96
CA THR A 339 -98.91 29.53 92.99
C THR A 339 -100.35 29.06 93.06
N ARG A 340 -101.10 29.26 91.98
CA ARG A 340 -102.45 28.73 91.83
C ARG A 340 -102.36 27.48 90.96
N ALA A 341 -102.75 26.34 91.50
CA ALA A 341 -102.92 25.11 90.73
C ALA A 341 -104.41 24.80 90.66
N HIS A 342 -104.91 24.54 89.46
CA HIS A 342 -106.26 24.04 89.25
C HIS A 342 -106.16 22.68 88.56
N GLU A 343 -106.64 21.66 89.25
CA GLU A 343 -106.85 20.32 88.68
C GLU A 343 -108.34 20.19 88.36
N GLN A 344 -108.67 19.90 87.11
CA GLN A 344 -110.02 19.52 86.70
C GLN A 344 -109.96 18.09 86.17
N GLU A 345 -110.76 17.21 86.76
CA GLU A 345 -110.95 15.85 86.30
C GLU A 345 -112.36 15.75 85.69
N PHE A 346 -112.43 15.57 84.37
CA PHE A 346 -113.69 15.29 83.69
C PHE A 346 -113.73 13.83 83.27
N LYS A 347 -114.80 13.13 83.67
CA LYS A 347 -115.07 11.75 83.24
C LYS A 347 -116.11 11.77 82.13
N LYS A 348 -115.71 11.36 80.93
CA LYS A 348 -116.62 11.20 79.78
C LYS A 348 -116.53 9.76 79.28
N GLY A 349 -117.44 8.91 79.75
CA GLY A 349 -117.46 7.49 79.37
C GLY A 349 -116.27 6.71 79.96
N ALA A 350 -115.43 6.12 79.09
CA ALA A 350 -114.26 5.31 79.49
C ALA A 350 -112.95 6.13 79.58
N GLU A 351 -112.96 7.40 79.19
CA GLU A 351 -111.77 8.26 79.21
C GLU A 351 -111.84 9.23 80.41
N THR A 352 -110.74 9.30 81.15
CA THR A 352 -110.50 10.32 82.18
C THR A 352 -109.54 11.34 81.59
N ILE A 353 -110.03 12.56 81.35
CA ILE A 353 -109.19 13.66 80.89
C ILE A 353 -108.91 14.54 82.11
N SER A 354 -107.66 14.55 82.55
CA SER A 354 -107.18 15.46 83.58
C SER A 354 -106.47 16.64 82.90
N SER A 355 -106.90 17.85 83.24
CA SER A 355 -106.17 19.07 82.91
C SER A 355 -105.54 19.59 84.20
N ASN A 356 -104.22 19.67 84.22
CA ASN A 356 -103.48 20.35 85.28
C ASN A 356 -102.93 21.65 84.68
N SER A 357 -103.31 22.77 85.26
CA SER A 357 -102.71 24.05 84.92
C SER A 357 -102.28 24.78 86.18
N ALA A 358 -101.04 25.25 86.16
CA ALA A 358 -100.39 25.95 87.25
C ALA A 358 -100.00 27.36 86.79
N GLN A 359 -100.49 28.37 87.51
CA GLN A 359 -100.10 29.76 87.31
C GLN A 359 -99.25 30.22 88.48
N THR A 360 -98.11 30.85 88.17
CA THR A 360 -97.26 31.49 89.17
C THR A 360 -97.36 33.00 88.97
N ILE A 361 -97.92 33.69 89.96
CA ILE A 361 -98.08 35.14 89.94
C ILE A 361 -97.02 35.72 90.87
N ARG A 362 -96.26 36.70 90.37
CA ARG A 362 -95.20 37.39 91.10
C ARG A 362 -95.42 38.89 90.99
N GLN A 363 -95.64 39.55 92.11
CA GLN A 363 -95.71 41.01 92.18
C GLN A 363 -94.57 41.53 93.05
N GLU A 364 -93.83 42.51 92.54
CA GLU A 364 -92.63 43.05 93.19
C GLU A 364 -92.79 44.53 93.50
N PHE A 365 -92.37 44.93 94.70
CA PHE A 365 -92.39 46.29 95.21
C PHE A 365 -90.96 46.70 95.56
N ASN A 366 -90.51 47.82 95.00
CA ASN A 366 -89.18 48.36 95.27
C ASN A 366 -89.21 49.17 96.57
N LEU A 367 -88.25 48.92 97.47
CA LEU A 367 -88.14 49.61 98.76
C LEU A 367 -87.08 50.71 98.67
N ALA A 368 -87.44 51.94 99.04
CA ALA A 368 -86.53 53.09 98.97
C ALA A 368 -85.33 52.99 99.94
N LYS A 369 -85.50 52.29 101.07
CA LYS A 369 -84.45 52.05 102.07
C LYS A 369 -84.30 50.54 102.32
N PRO A 370 -83.10 50.07 102.70
CA PRO A 370 -82.89 48.68 103.05
C PRO A 370 -83.81 48.26 104.21
N ALA A 371 -84.43 47.10 104.09
CA ALA A 371 -85.42 46.60 105.05
C ALA A 371 -84.83 45.48 105.92
N ALA A 372 -85.20 45.45 107.21
CA ALA A 372 -84.77 44.45 108.17
C ALA A 372 -85.57 43.15 107.96
N HIS A 373 -85.10 42.31 107.04
CA HIS A 373 -85.79 41.08 106.64
C HIS A 373 -85.96 40.05 107.79
N GLU A 374 -85.18 40.16 108.86
CA GLU A 374 -85.28 39.29 110.05
C GLU A 374 -86.49 39.62 110.95
N HIS A 375 -87.03 40.84 110.86
CA HIS A 375 -88.09 41.33 111.76
C HIS A 375 -89.44 41.57 111.04
N VAL A 376 -89.71 40.79 110.00
CA VAL A 376 -90.95 40.89 109.23
C VAL A 376 -92.12 40.31 110.00
N THR A 377 -93.16 41.12 110.21
CA THR A 377 -94.42 40.66 110.83
C THR A 377 -95.46 40.43 109.73
N LYS A 378 -96.09 39.25 109.74
CA LYS A 378 -97.16 38.89 108.81
C LYS A 378 -98.42 38.58 109.60
N THR A 379 -99.50 39.30 109.32
CA THR A 379 -100.82 39.07 109.90
C THR A 379 -101.83 38.84 108.79
N TYR A 380 -102.78 37.95 109.02
CA TYR A 380 -103.85 37.65 108.07
C TYR A 380 -105.18 37.70 108.81
N GLU A 381 -106.00 38.68 108.47
CA GLU A 381 -107.31 38.90 109.09
C GLU A 381 -108.32 39.27 108.00
N ASN A 382 -109.52 38.66 108.03
CA ASN A 382 -110.65 38.98 107.15
C ASN A 382 -110.31 39.04 105.64
N GLY A 383 -109.52 38.10 105.13
CA GLY A 383 -109.20 38.05 103.69
C GLY A 383 -108.09 38.99 103.23
N VAL A 384 -107.39 39.67 104.17
CA VAL A 384 -106.31 40.61 103.85
C VAL A 384 -105.02 40.17 104.53
N LEU A 385 -104.00 39.92 103.70
CA LEU A 385 -102.63 39.70 104.17
C LEU A 385 -101.95 41.05 104.38
N THR A 386 -101.60 41.35 105.63
CA THR A 386 -100.82 42.53 106.00
C THR A 386 -99.40 42.11 106.36
N VAL A 387 -98.41 42.68 105.66
CA VAL A 387 -96.99 42.45 105.92
C VAL A 387 -96.33 43.75 106.31
N ILE A 388 -95.77 43.78 107.52
CA ILE A 388 -95.05 44.93 108.06
C ILE A 388 -93.56 44.60 108.08
N VAL A 389 -92.76 45.43 107.42
CA VAL A 389 -91.30 45.26 107.28
C VAL A 389 -90.59 46.50 107.85
N PRO A 390 -89.84 46.38 108.96
CA PRO A 390 -89.08 47.51 109.51
C PRO A 390 -87.94 47.96 108.59
N LYS A 391 -87.58 49.25 108.64
CA LYS A 391 -86.42 49.79 107.91
C LYS A 391 -85.13 49.58 108.70
N MET A 392 -84.03 49.18 108.03
CA MET A 392 -82.73 49.03 108.70
C MET A 392 -82.18 50.41 109.12
N GLY A 393 -81.68 50.51 110.35
CA GLY A 393 -81.06 51.72 110.89
C GLY A 393 -82.00 52.67 111.67
N PHE A 394 -83.27 52.30 111.86
CA PHE A 394 -84.19 53.05 112.73
C PHE A 394 -84.13 52.50 114.16
N GLN A 395 -83.43 53.21 115.07
CA GLN A 395 -83.48 52.90 116.50
C GLN A 395 -84.84 53.34 117.06
N PHE A 396 -85.54 52.44 117.75
CA PHE A 396 -86.70 52.83 118.56
C PHE A 396 -86.20 53.73 119.69
N ASP A 397 -86.63 55.00 119.71
CA ASP A 397 -86.42 55.88 120.84
C ASP A 397 -87.11 55.25 122.06
N LYS A 398 -86.32 54.65 122.95
CA LYS A 398 -86.79 54.29 124.28
C LYS A 398 -86.95 55.60 125.04
N GLY A 399 -88.20 56.08 125.15
CA GLY A 399 -88.54 57.19 126.04
C GLY A 399 -88.06 56.93 127.48
N PRO A 400 -87.73 57.99 128.25
CA PRO A 400 -87.08 57.85 129.56
C PRO A 400 -87.98 57.16 130.58
N VAL A 401 -87.34 56.41 131.49
CA VAL A 401 -87.95 55.85 132.72
C VAL A 401 -88.47 56.96 133.60
#